data_AF-A0A958I6N2-F1
#
_entry.id   AF-A0A958I6N2-F1
#
_cell.length_a   1.000
_cell.length_b   1.000
_cell.length_c   1.000
_cell.angle_alpha   90.00
_cell.angle_beta   90.00
_cell.angle_gamma   90.00
#
_symmetry.space_group_name_H-M   'P 1'
#
loop_
_entity.id
_entity.type
_entity.pdbx_description
1 polymer ?
#
loop_
_entity_poly.entity_id
_entity_poly.type
_entity_poly.pdbx_seq_one_letter_code
_entity_poly.pdbx_strand_id
1 'polypeptide(L)'
;IMNKDATLNSNAGPYAGMDRFEARKKLWNDMEAADLVIKSQDYTTRIPRSQRGGEVNEPLISTQWFVKMDDIAAKALKAVRDGEIKIVPERFTKVYYHWLENIQDWCVSRQLWWGHRIPAWYREKDGIPEGEVYVGTTPPEGEGWTPEEDVLDTWFSSGLWPFSTLGWPDENSADYQR
;
A
#
# COMPACT_ATOMS: atom_id res chain seq x y z
N ILE A 1 -7.28 7.79 -16.48
CA ILE A 1 -8.65 7.87 -17.05
C ILE A 1 -9.75 7.59 -16.04
N MET A 2 -9.46 7.07 -14.84
CA MET A 2 -10.45 6.65 -13.86
C MET A 2 -10.37 7.51 -12.59
N ASN A 3 -11.52 7.83 -12.01
CA ASN A 3 -11.68 8.53 -10.74
C ASN A 3 -11.65 7.55 -9.55
N LYS A 4 -11.57 8.06 -8.32
CA LYS A 4 -11.53 7.23 -7.09
C LYS A 4 -12.82 6.43 -6.85
N ASP A 5 -13.95 6.87 -7.39
CA ASP A 5 -15.25 6.18 -7.34
C ASP A 5 -15.43 5.17 -8.48
N ALA A 6 -14.37 4.90 -9.25
CA ALA A 6 -14.35 4.03 -10.42
C ALA A 6 -15.19 4.50 -11.63
N THR A 7 -15.62 5.76 -11.65
CA THR A 7 -16.14 6.40 -12.87
C THR A 7 -15.01 6.86 -13.78
N LEU A 8 -15.29 7.02 -15.07
CA LEU A 8 -14.31 7.56 -16.02
C LEU A 8 -14.27 9.09 -15.98
N ASN A 9 -13.07 9.66 -16.06
CA ASN A 9 -12.84 11.10 -16.00
C ASN A 9 -12.99 11.79 -17.38
N SER A 10 -12.82 13.11 -17.42
CA SER A 10 -12.97 13.93 -18.64
C SER A 10 -12.08 13.51 -19.81
N ASN A 11 -10.97 12.80 -19.55
CA ASN A 11 -10.09 12.29 -20.60
C ASN A 11 -10.63 11.04 -21.31
N ALA A 12 -11.76 10.49 -20.86
CA ALA A 12 -12.39 9.31 -21.46
C ALA A 12 -13.33 9.65 -22.62
N GLY A 13 -13.36 10.90 -23.10
CA GLY A 13 -14.17 11.32 -24.25
C GLY A 13 -15.67 11.02 -24.04
N PRO A 14 -16.33 10.28 -24.95
CA PRO A 14 -17.77 10.00 -24.87
C PRO A 14 -18.15 9.10 -23.69
N TYR A 15 -17.18 8.49 -23.00
CA TYR A 15 -17.41 7.63 -21.84
C TYR A 15 -17.21 8.36 -20.51
N ALA A 16 -16.87 9.65 -20.52
CA ALA A 16 -16.68 10.43 -19.30
C ALA A 16 -17.97 10.40 -18.44
N GLY A 17 -17.80 10.17 -17.14
CA GLY A 17 -18.88 10.07 -16.16
C GLY A 17 -19.52 8.68 -16.03
N MET A 18 -19.23 7.74 -16.93
CA MET A 18 -19.78 6.37 -16.83
C MET A 18 -19.06 5.54 -15.77
N ASP A 19 -19.80 4.62 -15.12
CA ASP A 19 -19.17 3.55 -14.34
C ASP A 19 -18.31 2.66 -15.24
N ARG A 20 -17.20 2.15 -14.72
CA ARG A 20 -16.24 1.33 -15.47
C ARG A 20 -16.83 0.13 -16.19
N PHE A 21 -17.85 -0.53 -15.63
CA PHE A 21 -18.44 -1.72 -16.25
C PHE A 21 -19.42 -1.33 -17.35
N GLU A 22 -20.16 -0.25 -17.16
CA GLU A 22 -21.02 0.33 -18.19
C GLU A 22 -20.18 0.84 -19.37
N ALA A 23 -19.12 1.59 -19.07
CA ALA A 23 -18.17 2.08 -20.06
C ALA A 23 -17.53 0.94 -20.85
N ARG A 24 -17.13 -0.15 -20.19
CA ARG A 24 -16.56 -1.33 -20.87
C ARG A 24 -17.53 -1.93 -21.88
N LYS A 25 -18.80 -2.10 -21.51
CA LYS A 25 -19.84 -2.64 -22.42
C LYS A 25 -20.08 -1.69 -23.60
N LYS A 26 -20.20 -0.39 -23.32
CA LYS A 26 -20.43 0.60 -24.37
C LYS A 26 -19.25 0.68 -25.34
N LEU A 27 -18.02 0.74 -24.81
CA LEU A 27 -16.81 0.76 -25.62
C LEU A 27 -16.74 -0.45 -26.55
N TRP A 28 -17.09 -1.64 -26.05
CA TRP A 28 -17.11 -2.84 -26.86
C TRP A 28 -18.11 -2.73 -28.03
N ASN A 29 -19.35 -2.29 -27.75
CA ASN A 29 -20.37 -2.10 -28.79
C ASN A 29 -19.95 -1.04 -29.83
N ASP A 30 -19.33 0.06 -29.39
CA ASP A 30 -18.85 1.11 -30.29
C ASP A 30 -17.69 0.60 -31.17
N MET A 31 -16.81 -0.27 -30.63
CA MET A 31 -15.77 -0.94 -31.40
C MET A 31 -16.33 -1.92 -32.44
N GLU A 32 -17.37 -2.68 -32.09
CA GLU A 32 -18.06 -3.58 -33.04
C GLU A 32 -18.71 -2.79 -34.18
N ALA A 33 -19.40 -1.69 -33.86
CA ALA A 33 -20.02 -0.82 -34.86
C ALA A 33 -19.00 -0.13 -35.78
N ALA A 34 -17.78 0.09 -35.30
CA ALA A 34 -16.67 0.67 -36.06
C ALA A 34 -15.83 -0.37 -36.83
N ASP A 35 -16.23 -1.65 -36.85
CA ASP A 35 -15.49 -2.76 -37.46
C ASP A 35 -14.04 -2.90 -36.93
N LEU A 36 -13.84 -2.60 -35.64
CA LEU A 36 -12.55 -2.69 -34.96
C LEU A 36 -12.37 -4.03 -34.21
N VAL A 37 -13.38 -4.90 -34.20
CA VAL A 37 -13.38 -6.15 -33.44
C VAL A 37 -13.11 -7.33 -34.36
N ILE A 38 -11.94 -7.96 -34.17
CA ILE A 38 -11.53 -9.14 -34.95
C ILE A 38 -12.24 -10.41 -34.46
N LYS A 39 -12.37 -10.59 -33.15
CA LYS A 39 -12.93 -11.80 -32.54
C LYS A 39 -13.44 -11.53 -31.12
N SER A 40 -14.57 -12.15 -30.77
CA SER A 40 -15.06 -12.30 -29.40
C SER A 40 -15.10 -13.78 -29.02
N GLN A 41 -14.66 -14.13 -27.82
CA GLN A 41 -14.72 -15.49 -27.29
C GLN A 41 -14.71 -15.50 -25.76
N ASP A 42 -15.32 -16.52 -25.17
CA ASP A 42 -15.31 -16.71 -23.73
C ASP A 42 -13.89 -16.96 -23.21
N TYR A 43 -13.55 -16.31 -22.10
CA TYR A 43 -12.24 -16.46 -21.46
C TYR A 43 -12.36 -16.42 -19.94
N THR A 44 -11.84 -17.46 -19.28
CA THR A 44 -11.78 -17.51 -17.82
C THR A 44 -10.63 -16.65 -17.31
N THR A 45 -10.96 -15.52 -16.69
CA THR A 45 -9.98 -14.61 -16.08
C THR A 45 -9.87 -14.83 -14.57
N ARG A 46 -8.68 -14.58 -14.01
CA ARG A 46 -8.47 -14.48 -12.57
C ARG A 46 -8.54 -13.01 -12.16
N ILE A 47 -9.68 -12.60 -11.63
CA ILE A 47 -9.92 -11.21 -11.25
C ILE A 47 -9.53 -11.02 -9.78
N PRO A 48 -8.58 -10.12 -9.46
CA PRO A 48 -8.22 -9.83 -8.08
C PRO A 48 -9.39 -9.16 -7.36
N ARG A 49 -9.64 -9.61 -6.13
CA ARG A 49 -10.72 -9.09 -5.29
C ARG A 49 -10.21 -8.69 -3.93
N SER A 50 -10.84 -7.68 -3.35
CA SER A 50 -10.63 -7.29 -1.96
C SER A 50 -10.89 -8.48 -1.05
N GLN A 51 -9.96 -8.79 -0.15
CA GLN A 51 -10.09 -9.90 0.80
C GLN A 51 -11.28 -9.69 1.75
N ARG A 52 -11.62 -8.42 2.06
CA ARG A 52 -12.64 -8.08 3.06
C ARG A 52 -14.02 -7.86 2.44
N GLY A 53 -14.12 -7.05 1.39
CA GLY A 53 -15.41 -6.70 0.77
C GLY A 53 -15.73 -7.48 -0.52
N GLY A 54 -14.75 -8.16 -1.12
CA GLY A 54 -14.94 -8.98 -2.32
C GLY A 54 -15.09 -8.20 -3.62
N GLU A 55 -15.02 -6.87 -3.59
CA GLU A 55 -15.05 -6.00 -4.77
C GLU A 55 -13.82 -6.25 -5.65
N VAL A 56 -13.94 -5.95 -6.94
CA VAL A 56 -12.80 -6.04 -7.87
C VAL A 56 -11.79 -4.93 -7.53
N ASN A 57 -10.54 -5.32 -7.35
CA ASN A 57 -9.46 -4.37 -7.10
C ASN A 57 -9.08 -3.67 -8.41
N GLU A 58 -9.05 -2.34 -8.36
CA GLU A 58 -8.66 -1.51 -9.49
C GLU A 58 -7.27 -0.89 -9.25
N PRO A 59 -6.31 -1.06 -10.17
CA PRO A 59 -5.01 -0.42 -10.04
C PRO A 59 -5.14 1.07 -10.32
N LEU A 60 -4.67 1.89 -9.37
CA LEU A 60 -4.60 3.34 -9.50
C LEU A 60 -3.21 3.80 -9.04
N ILE A 61 -2.62 4.73 -9.80
CA ILE A 61 -1.37 5.37 -9.38
C ILE A 61 -1.73 6.43 -8.34
N SER A 62 -1.13 6.32 -7.16
CA SER A 62 -1.24 7.31 -6.08
C SER A 62 0.09 7.47 -5.37
N THR A 63 0.33 8.66 -4.81
CA THR A 63 1.40 8.90 -3.84
C THR A 63 1.05 8.18 -2.55
N GLN A 64 1.99 7.41 -2.01
CA GLN A 64 1.82 6.58 -0.81
C GLN A 64 3.15 6.49 -0.05
N TRP A 65 3.09 6.10 1.22
CA TRP A 65 4.27 5.84 2.05
C TRP A 65 4.76 4.42 1.85
N PHE A 66 6.06 4.30 1.57
CA PHE A 66 6.72 3.01 1.40
C PHE A 66 7.89 2.84 2.36
N VAL A 67 8.07 1.61 2.83
CA VAL A 67 9.30 1.19 3.52
C VAL A 67 10.16 0.43 2.52
N LYS A 68 11.42 0.86 2.39
CA LYS A 68 12.41 0.16 1.58
C LYS A 68 12.75 -1.19 2.21
N MET A 69 12.44 -2.28 1.51
CA MET A 69 12.48 -3.62 2.12
C MET A 69 13.81 -4.35 1.98
N ASP A 70 14.65 -4.02 1.00
CA ASP A 70 15.89 -4.76 0.69
C ASP A 70 16.79 -4.99 1.92
N ASP A 71 17.09 -3.91 2.67
CA ASP A 71 18.00 -3.97 3.82
C ASP A 71 17.37 -4.71 5.00
N ILE A 72 16.05 -4.58 5.18
CA ILE A 72 15.30 -5.27 6.24
C ILE A 72 15.24 -6.77 5.95
N ALA A 73 14.93 -7.13 4.70
CA ALA A 73 14.87 -8.50 4.23
C ALA A 73 16.24 -9.18 4.32
N ALA A 74 17.32 -8.48 3.95
CA ALA A 74 18.68 -9.01 4.05
C ALA A 74 19.04 -9.38 5.50
N LYS A 75 18.70 -8.52 6.49
CA LYS A 75 18.92 -8.80 7.92
C LYS A 75 18.10 -10.00 8.39
N ALA A 76 16.83 -10.08 7.99
CA ALA A 76 15.94 -11.17 8.36
C ALA A 76 16.37 -12.52 7.76
N LEU A 77 16.78 -12.53 6.48
CA LEU A 77 17.37 -13.70 5.81
C LEU A 77 18.64 -14.17 6.50
N LYS A 78 19.54 -13.24 6.86
CA LYS A 78 20.79 -13.56 7.56
C LYS A 78 20.52 -14.25 8.90
N ALA A 79 19.60 -13.73 9.72
CA ALA A 79 19.28 -14.32 11.02
C ALA A 79 18.83 -15.78 10.94
N VAL A 80 18.06 -16.15 9.89
CA VAL A 80 17.66 -17.54 9.67
C VAL A 80 18.80 -18.37 9.09
N ARG A 81 19.58 -17.84 8.14
CA ARG A 81 20.71 -18.54 7.52
C ARG A 81 21.84 -18.84 8.50
N ASP A 82 22.09 -17.95 9.44
CA ASP A 82 23.13 -18.10 10.48
C ASP A 82 22.65 -18.96 11.66
N GLY A 83 21.36 -19.34 11.67
CA GLY A 83 20.77 -20.20 12.69
C GLY A 83 20.41 -19.48 14.00
N GLU A 84 20.49 -18.14 14.04
CA GLU A 84 19.97 -17.31 15.14
C GLU A 84 18.46 -17.51 15.30
N ILE A 85 17.74 -17.64 14.19
CA ILE A 85 16.31 -17.97 14.13
C ILE A 85 16.14 -19.35 13.48
N LYS A 86 15.41 -20.26 14.14
CA LYS A 86 15.07 -21.57 13.61
C LYS A 86 13.58 -21.64 13.26
N ILE A 87 13.28 -21.87 11.98
CA ILE A 87 11.90 -22.05 11.50
C ILE A 87 11.49 -23.50 11.69
N VAL A 88 10.37 -23.72 12.39
CA VAL A 88 9.81 -25.06 12.64
C VAL A 88 8.38 -25.11 12.12
N PRO A 89 8.00 -26.11 11.29
CA PRO A 89 8.84 -27.11 10.64
C PRO A 89 9.86 -26.57 9.61
N GLU A 90 11.02 -27.22 9.51
CA GLU A 90 12.15 -26.79 8.65
C GLU A 90 11.78 -26.62 7.17
N ARG A 91 10.82 -27.41 6.66
CA ARG A 91 10.33 -27.26 5.27
C ARG A 91 9.83 -25.86 4.93
N PHE A 92 9.39 -25.07 5.93
CA PHE A 92 8.93 -23.70 5.72
C PHE A 92 10.07 -22.69 5.52
N THR A 93 11.32 -23.04 5.84
CA THR A 93 12.49 -22.20 5.58
C THR A 93 12.60 -21.84 4.10
N LYS A 94 12.28 -22.78 3.20
CA LYS A 94 12.29 -22.52 1.75
C LYS A 94 11.21 -21.49 1.34
N VAL A 95 10.04 -21.54 1.96
CA VAL A 95 8.94 -20.59 1.70
C VAL A 95 9.34 -19.19 2.18
N TYR A 96 9.95 -19.11 3.37
CA TYR A 96 10.46 -17.89 3.95
C TYR A 96 11.53 -17.22 3.06
N TYR A 97 12.52 -17.99 2.60
CA TYR A 97 13.55 -17.48 1.69
C TYR A 97 12.95 -16.99 0.38
N HIS A 98 12.08 -17.78 -0.24
CA HIS A 98 11.47 -17.40 -1.51
C HIS A 98 10.69 -16.08 -1.41
N TRP A 99 10.00 -15.86 -0.28
CA TRP A 99 9.25 -14.62 -0.05
C TRP A 99 10.17 -13.41 0.14
N LEU A 100 11.17 -13.51 1.04
CA LEU A 100 12.06 -12.39 1.34
C LEU A 100 13.06 -12.08 0.23
N GLU A 101 13.49 -13.07 -0.56
CA GLU A 101 14.41 -12.86 -1.69
C GLU A 101 13.76 -12.10 -2.86
N ASN A 102 12.42 -12.11 -2.96
CA ASN A 102 11.66 -11.45 -4.03
C ASN A 102 10.75 -10.33 -3.49
N ILE A 103 10.93 -9.93 -2.24
CA ILE A 103 10.08 -8.93 -1.61
C ILE A 103 10.20 -7.58 -2.33
N GLN A 104 9.11 -6.82 -2.34
CA GLN A 104 9.06 -5.47 -2.90
C GLN A 104 8.90 -4.47 -1.77
N ASP A 105 9.16 -3.19 -2.05
CA ASP A 105 8.93 -2.12 -1.10
C ASP A 105 7.49 -2.14 -0.60
N TRP A 106 7.34 -2.02 0.73
CA TRP A 106 6.07 -2.22 1.38
C TRP A 106 5.32 -0.89 1.48
N CYS A 107 4.19 -0.78 0.79
CA CYS A 107 3.25 0.31 0.98
C CYS A 107 2.62 0.22 2.38
N VAL A 108 2.97 1.15 3.26
CA VAL A 108 2.53 1.18 4.67
C VAL A 108 1.38 2.15 4.93
N SER A 109 1.05 3.05 4.00
CA SER A 109 -0.09 3.97 4.15
C SER A 109 -1.43 3.34 3.76
N ARG A 110 -2.49 3.72 4.47
CA ARG A 110 -3.86 3.27 4.24
C ARG A 110 -4.82 4.46 4.40
N GLN A 111 -5.73 4.61 3.44
CA GLN A 111 -6.81 5.60 3.49
C GLN A 111 -7.98 5.05 4.32
N LEU A 112 -7.72 4.75 5.59
CA LEU A 112 -8.68 4.21 6.54
C LEU A 112 -8.84 5.15 7.73
N TRP A 113 -10.01 5.10 8.36
CA TRP A 113 -10.30 5.87 9.57
C TRP A 113 -9.68 5.25 10.83
N TRP A 114 -9.47 3.93 10.80
CA TRP A 114 -8.92 3.18 11.93
C TRP A 114 -7.46 2.81 11.68
N GLY A 115 -6.58 3.31 12.54
CA GLY A 115 -5.16 3.00 12.54
C GLY A 115 -4.36 4.11 13.22
N HIS A 116 -3.05 3.90 13.32
CA HIS A 116 -2.14 4.93 13.83
C HIS A 116 -1.87 5.91 12.69
N ARG A 117 -2.20 7.20 12.87
CA ARG A 117 -1.87 8.23 11.87
C ARG A 117 -0.36 8.24 11.63
N ILE A 118 0.04 8.32 10.36
CA ILE A 118 1.44 8.48 10.00
C ILE A 118 1.91 9.83 10.54
N PRO A 119 3.01 9.89 11.32
CA PRO A 119 3.49 11.12 11.93
C PRO A 119 4.26 11.96 10.91
N ALA A 120 3.55 12.41 9.88
CA ALA A 120 4.05 13.23 8.79
C ALA A 120 3.19 14.49 8.60
N TRP A 121 3.81 15.55 8.09
CA TRP A 121 3.19 16.83 7.80
C TRP A 121 3.73 17.38 6.50
N TYR A 122 2.86 18.11 5.81
CA TYR A 122 3.13 18.71 4.51
C TYR A 122 3.00 20.22 4.58
N ARG A 123 3.83 20.91 3.82
CA ARG A 123 3.70 22.36 3.61
C ARG A 123 3.93 22.67 2.14
N GLU A 124 3.22 23.68 1.64
CA GLU A 124 3.49 24.22 0.31
C GLU A 124 4.89 24.84 0.27
N LYS A 125 5.65 24.54 -0.77
CA LYS A 125 6.96 25.12 -1.00
C LYS A 125 7.12 25.48 -2.47
N ASP A 126 7.52 26.71 -2.75
CA ASP A 126 7.74 27.21 -4.11
C ASP A 126 6.51 27.01 -5.05
N GLY A 127 5.29 27.15 -4.51
CA GLY A 127 4.04 26.94 -5.25
C GLY A 127 3.68 25.47 -5.51
N ILE A 128 4.41 24.52 -4.91
CA ILE A 128 4.17 23.09 -5.01
C ILE A 128 3.44 22.63 -3.74
N PRO A 129 2.17 22.19 -3.84
CA PRO A 129 1.48 21.53 -2.74
C PRO A 129 2.28 20.32 -2.26
N GLU A 130 2.39 20.13 -0.95
CA GLU A 130 3.20 19.06 -0.35
C GLU A 130 4.70 19.10 -0.75
N GLY A 131 5.19 20.27 -1.20
CA GLY A 131 6.58 20.48 -1.64
C GLY A 131 7.62 20.39 -0.51
N GLU A 132 7.19 20.45 0.75
CA GLU A 132 8.00 20.15 1.92
C GLU A 132 7.30 19.11 2.80
N VAL A 133 8.07 18.10 3.21
CA VAL A 133 7.60 16.99 4.05
C VAL A 133 8.42 16.96 5.34
N TYR A 134 7.73 16.90 6.47
CA TYR A 134 8.34 16.68 7.78
C TYR A 134 7.79 15.38 8.37
N VAL A 135 8.68 14.56 8.95
CA VAL A 135 8.33 13.32 9.65
C VAL A 135 8.92 13.37 11.05
N GLY A 136 8.09 13.21 12.08
CA GLY A 136 8.53 13.33 13.46
C GLY A 136 7.46 13.01 14.49
N THR A 137 7.84 12.58 15.69
CA THR A 137 6.87 12.21 16.75
C THR A 137 6.11 13.41 17.32
N THR A 138 6.57 14.63 17.03
CA THR A 138 5.93 15.89 17.41
C THR A 138 5.64 16.70 16.17
N PRO A 139 4.54 17.47 16.12
CA PRO A 139 4.28 18.39 15.02
C PRO A 139 5.46 19.34 14.76
N PRO A 140 5.76 19.69 13.50
CA PRO A 140 6.77 20.68 13.17
C PRO A 140 6.38 22.08 13.66
N GLU A 141 7.37 22.89 13.99
CA GLU A 141 7.16 24.30 14.33
C GLU A 141 6.90 25.15 13.07
N GLY A 142 6.17 26.26 13.26
CA GLY A 142 5.83 27.22 12.21
C GLY A 142 4.43 27.03 11.63
N GLU A 143 4.05 27.94 10.73
CA GLU A 143 2.74 27.95 10.07
C GLU A 143 2.76 27.21 8.73
N GLY A 144 1.57 26.89 8.22
CA GLY A 144 1.36 26.29 6.90
C GLY A 144 1.51 24.77 6.83
N TRP A 145 1.71 24.09 7.96
CA TRP A 145 1.77 22.63 8.02
C TRP A 145 0.37 22.01 8.08
N THR A 146 0.15 21.02 7.21
CA THR A 146 -1.05 20.18 7.19
C THR A 146 -0.64 18.76 7.58
N PRO A 147 -1.30 18.12 8.56
CA PRO A 147 -0.97 16.75 8.96
C PRO A 147 -1.37 15.75 7.87
N GLU A 148 -0.60 14.67 7.77
CA GLU A 148 -0.98 13.48 7.01
C GLU A 148 -2.29 12.89 7.56
N GLU A 149 -3.18 12.50 6.66
CA GLU A 149 -4.48 11.89 7.00
C GLU A 149 -4.43 10.36 6.93
N ASP A 150 -3.49 9.80 6.18
CA ASP A 150 -3.29 8.36 6.08
C ASP A 150 -2.88 7.75 7.43
N VAL A 151 -3.34 6.51 7.64
CA VAL A 151 -2.95 5.68 8.77
C VAL A 151 -2.00 4.57 8.34
N LEU A 152 -1.17 4.11 9.28
CA LEU A 152 -0.29 2.97 9.09
C LEU A 152 -1.09 1.68 8.93
N ASP A 153 -0.59 0.80 8.06
CA ASP A 153 -1.05 -0.56 7.91
C ASP A 153 -1.06 -1.30 9.27
N THR A 154 -2.10 -2.08 9.53
CA THR A 154 -2.20 -2.87 10.77
C THR A 154 -1.03 -3.84 10.92
N TRP A 155 -0.47 -4.31 9.81
CA TRP A 155 0.73 -5.16 9.82
C TRP A 155 1.99 -4.40 10.28
N PHE A 156 2.03 -3.07 10.13
CA PHE A 156 3.13 -2.23 10.63
C PHE A 156 3.21 -2.27 12.15
N SER A 157 2.11 -1.97 12.85
CA SER A 157 2.10 -2.04 14.30
C SER A 157 2.21 -3.47 14.82
N SER A 158 1.61 -4.45 14.13
CA SER A 158 1.73 -5.87 14.51
C SER A 158 3.17 -6.38 14.42
N GLY A 159 3.96 -5.90 13.45
CA GLY A 159 5.38 -6.23 13.32
C GLY A 159 6.24 -5.74 14.48
N LEU A 160 5.77 -4.72 15.23
CA LEU A 160 6.47 -4.17 16.39
C LEU A 160 6.13 -4.88 17.70
N TRP A 161 5.25 -5.88 17.67
CA TRP A 161 4.81 -6.62 18.85
C TRP A 161 5.96 -7.09 19.78
N PRO A 162 7.07 -7.68 19.27
CA PRO A 162 8.17 -8.14 20.12
C PRO A 162 8.85 -7.02 20.92
N PHE A 163 8.67 -5.76 20.54
CA PHE A 163 9.22 -4.60 21.24
C PHE A 163 8.15 -3.93 22.11
N SER A 164 6.97 -3.66 21.53
CA SER A 164 5.94 -2.84 22.17
C SER A 164 5.35 -3.46 23.44
N THR A 165 5.40 -4.79 23.56
CA THR A 165 4.94 -5.46 24.79
C THR A 165 6.02 -5.57 25.87
N LEU A 166 7.26 -5.25 25.54
CA LEU A 166 8.40 -5.31 26.44
C LEU A 166 8.84 -3.90 26.86
N GLY A 167 7.90 -2.97 26.94
CA GLY A 167 8.15 -1.62 27.46
C GLY A 167 8.85 -0.65 26.51
N TRP A 168 9.34 -1.10 25.35
CA TRP A 168 9.78 -0.19 24.29
C TRP A 168 8.59 0.67 23.80
N PRO A 169 8.75 1.98 23.57
CA PRO A 169 10.01 2.72 23.46
C PRO A 169 10.56 3.33 24.76
N ASP A 170 9.96 3.05 25.93
CA ASP A 170 10.49 3.53 27.20
C ASP A 170 11.62 2.63 27.69
N GLU A 171 12.86 3.06 27.43
CA GLU A 171 14.07 2.34 27.85
C GLU A 171 14.26 2.30 29.39
N ASN A 172 13.52 3.13 30.13
CA ASN A 172 13.51 3.11 31.59
C ASN A 172 12.46 2.15 32.17
N SER A 173 11.61 1.57 31.32
CA SER A 173 10.61 0.63 31.78
C SER A 173 11.27 -0.66 32.29
N ALA A 174 10.69 -1.22 33.36
CA ALA A 174 11.20 -2.45 33.97
C ALA A 174 11.17 -3.65 33.01
N ASP A 175 10.26 -3.65 32.03
CA ASP A 175 10.15 -4.73 31.05
C ASP A 175 11.21 -4.61 29.93
N TYR A 176 11.69 -3.40 29.61
CA TYR A 176 12.73 -3.21 28.60
C TYR A 176 14.14 -3.58 29.11
N GLN A 177 14.38 -3.40 30.40
CA GLN A 177 15.69 -3.65 31.03
C GLN A 177 15.93 -5.12 31.42
N ARG A 178 14.96 -6.00 31.19
CA ARG A 178 15.05 -7.44 31.49
C ARG A 178 15.74 -8.22 30.40
#